data_AF-A0A955JDS1-F1
#
_entry.id   AF-A0A955JDS1-F1
#
_cell.length_a   1.000
_cell.length_b   1.000
_cell.length_c   1.000
_cell.angle_alpha   90.00
_cell.angle_beta   90.00
_cell.angle_gamma   90.00
#
_symmetry.space_group_name_H-M   'P 1'
#
loop_
_entity.id
_entity.type
_entity.pdbx_description
1 polymer ?
#
loop_
_entity_poly.entity_id
_entity_poly.type
_entity_poly.pdbx_seq_one_letter_code
_entity_poly.pdbx_strand_id
1 'polypeptide(L)'
;DVIVLELGDGLLGPYGVSEILACPDIRKAFRAVVLAANDPVGAWGGALRLRQEYGIEPTVVTGPATDNLAGTEVVEKMAQVPAANARNSPRELGARVAAALGLDVVPLDGLAEA
;
A
#
# COMPACT_ATOMS: atom_id res chain seq x y z
N ASP A 1 14.87 11.60 -0.98
CA ASP A 1 14.06 11.57 0.25
C ASP A 1 12.59 11.35 -0.04
N VAL A 2 11.84 10.88 0.95
CA VAL A 2 10.40 10.61 0.86
C VAL A 2 9.70 11.07 2.13
N ILE A 3 8.41 11.39 2.01
CA ILE A 3 7.51 11.58 3.15
C ILE A 3 6.53 10.40 3.14
N VAL A 4 6.44 9.68 4.25
CA VAL A 4 5.44 8.63 4.44
C VAL A 4 4.27 9.24 5.19
N LEU A 5 3.08 9.17 4.60
CA LEU A 5 1.84 9.55 5.26
C LEU A 5 0.99 8.31 5.54
N GLU A 6 0.43 8.24 6.75
CA GLU A 6 -0.63 7.29 7.08
C GLU A 6 -1.96 8.04 7.11
N LEU A 7 -2.98 7.48 6.48
CA LEU A 7 -4.35 7.99 6.54
C LEU A 7 -5.10 7.16 7.58
N GLY A 8 -5.42 7.76 8.72
CA GLY A 8 -5.91 7.05 9.92
C GLY A 8 -7.34 6.49 9.86
N ASP A 9 -8.00 6.51 8.70
CA ASP A 9 -9.36 6.00 8.51
C ASP A 9 -9.47 5.12 7.26
N GLY A 10 -10.53 4.32 7.19
CA GLY A 10 -10.81 3.45 6.04
C GLY A 10 -11.28 4.22 4.80
N LEU A 11 -11.18 3.58 3.64
CA LEU A 11 -11.66 4.13 2.36
C LEU A 11 -13.18 4.41 2.31
N LEU A 12 -13.94 3.84 3.25
CA LEU A 12 -15.38 4.05 3.46
C LEU A 12 -15.68 4.70 4.81
N GLY A 13 -14.64 5.15 5.52
CA GLY A 13 -14.80 5.75 6.83
C GLY A 13 -15.24 7.22 6.74
N PRO A 14 -15.80 7.78 7.83
CA PRO A 14 -16.38 9.12 7.83
C PRO A 14 -15.36 10.25 8.08
N TYR A 15 -14.08 9.93 8.26
CA TYR A 15 -13.06 10.85 8.77
C TYR A 15 -12.10 11.38 7.67
N GLY A 16 -12.65 11.86 6.57
CA GLY A 16 -11.94 12.77 5.65
C GLY A 16 -10.96 12.13 4.66
N VAL A 17 -10.75 10.81 4.70
CA VAL A 17 -9.81 10.12 3.80
C VAL A 17 -10.26 10.22 2.34
N SER A 18 -11.57 10.10 2.08
CA SER A 18 -12.13 10.31 0.75
C SER A 18 -11.81 11.68 0.17
N GLU A 19 -11.85 12.73 0.98
CA GLU A 19 -11.61 14.12 0.61
C GLU A 19 -10.14 14.35 0.25
N ILE A 20 -9.23 13.73 1.00
CA ILE A 20 -7.79 13.74 0.70
C ILE A 20 -7.52 13.03 -0.63
N LEU A 21 -8.07 11.82 -0.82
CA LEU A 21 -7.89 11.03 -2.04
C LEU A 21 -8.52 11.70 -3.27
N ALA A 22 -9.65 12.40 -3.09
CA ALA A 22 -10.33 13.15 -4.12
C ALA A 22 -9.61 14.46 -4.50
N CYS A 23 -8.87 15.08 -3.58
CA CYS A 23 -8.17 16.34 -3.79
C CYS A 23 -7.08 16.21 -4.88
N PRO A 24 -7.24 16.84 -6.06
CA PRO A 24 -6.32 16.65 -7.18
C PRO A 24 -4.89 17.10 -6.88
N ASP A 25 -4.73 18.19 -6.11
CA ASP A 25 -3.41 18.75 -5.83
C ASP A 25 -2.62 17.91 -4.83
N ILE A 26 -3.31 17.27 -3.87
CA ILE A 26 -2.70 16.28 -2.99
C ILE A 26 -2.37 15.00 -3.77
N ARG A 27 -3.31 14.50 -4.59
CA ARG A 27 -3.13 13.24 -5.32
C ARG A 27 -1.93 13.27 -6.28
N LYS A 28 -1.63 14.42 -6.89
CA LYS A 28 -0.42 14.59 -7.74
C LYS A 28 0.89 14.36 -6.97
N ALA A 29 0.89 14.50 -5.64
CA ALA A 29 2.05 14.24 -4.80
C ALA A 29 2.24 12.75 -4.49
N PHE A 30 1.21 11.92 -4.63
CA PHE A 30 1.32 10.49 -4.38
C PHE A 30 2.14 9.82 -5.48
N ARG A 31 3.23 9.15 -5.07
CA ARG A 31 4.11 8.39 -5.97
C ARG A 31 4.04 6.88 -5.76
N ALA A 32 3.65 6.45 -4.57
CA ALA A 32 3.32 5.07 -4.24
C ALA A 32 2.18 5.07 -3.21
N VAL A 33 1.27 4.10 -3.31
CA VAL A 33 0.14 3.95 -2.39
C VAL A 33 0.10 2.52 -1.87
N VAL A 34 0.27 2.37 -0.56
CA VAL A 34 0.16 1.07 0.12
C VAL A 34 -1.27 0.90 0.62
N LEU A 35 -1.97 -0.12 0.14
CA LEU A 35 -3.34 -0.41 0.58
C LEU A 35 -3.29 -1.41 1.75
N ALA A 36 -3.68 -0.97 2.95
CA ALA A 36 -3.89 -1.87 4.07
C ALA A 36 -5.29 -2.50 3.99
N ALA A 37 -5.37 -3.84 4.01
CA ALA A 37 -6.61 -4.58 3.89
C ALA A 37 -6.70 -5.71 4.91
N ASN A 38 -7.90 -5.88 5.48
CA ASN A 38 -8.18 -6.89 6.50
C ASN A 38 -8.42 -8.30 5.92
N ASP A 39 -8.95 -8.37 4.70
CA ASP A 39 -9.24 -9.63 4.01
C ASP A 39 -9.16 -9.46 2.49
N PRO A 40 -9.19 -10.54 1.69
CA PRO A 40 -9.08 -10.45 0.23
C PRO A 40 -10.21 -9.66 -0.45
N VAL A 41 -11.42 -9.63 0.12
CA VAL A 41 -12.52 -8.81 -0.42
C VAL A 41 -12.24 -7.34 -0.19
N GLY A 42 -11.76 -6.97 1.01
CA GLY A 42 -11.29 -5.62 1.32
C GLY A 42 -10.14 -5.17 0.43
N ALA A 43 -9.19 -6.06 0.14
CA ALA A 43 -8.08 -5.78 -0.78
C ALA A 43 -8.57 -5.52 -2.22
N TRP A 44 -9.42 -6.42 -2.74
CA TRP A 44 -9.99 -6.29 -4.08
C TRP A 44 -10.86 -5.03 -4.20
N GLY A 45 -11.80 -4.83 -3.27
CA GLY A 45 -12.72 -3.69 -3.27
C GLY A 45 -11.99 -2.37 -3.07
N GLY A 46 -11.00 -2.33 -2.17
CA GLY A 46 -10.16 -1.15 -1.96
C GLY A 46 -9.34 -0.79 -3.19
N ALA A 47 -8.72 -1.78 -3.85
CA ALA A 47 -7.99 -1.55 -5.09
C ALA A 47 -8.90 -1.08 -6.23
N LEU A 48 -10.09 -1.68 -6.37
CA LEU A 48 -11.09 -1.26 -7.35
C LEU A 48 -11.52 0.20 -7.13
N ARG A 49 -11.82 0.55 -5.88
CA ARG A 49 -12.24 1.91 -5.49
C ARG A 49 -11.14 2.94 -5.74
N LEU A 50 -9.90 2.63 -5.35
CA LEU A 50 -8.74 3.49 -5.62
C LEU A 50 -8.60 3.81 -7.11
N ARG A 51 -8.75 2.80 -7.98
CA ARG A 51 -8.68 2.98 -9.43
C ARG A 51 -9.87 3.76 -9.99
N GLN A 52 -11.09 3.37 -9.64
CA GLN A 52 -12.30 3.88 -10.26
C GLN A 52 -12.68 5.29 -9.77
N GLU A 53 -12.53 5.55 -8.47
CA GLU A 53 -12.99 6.82 -7.87
C GLU A 53 -11.88 7.86 -7.80
N TYR A 54 -10.63 7.44 -7.66
CA TYR A 54 -9.50 8.35 -7.45
C TYR A 54 -8.45 8.30 -8.56
N GLY A 55 -8.51 7.32 -9.47
CA GLY A 55 -7.48 7.14 -10.50
C GLY A 55 -6.12 6.77 -9.91
N ILE A 56 -6.11 6.10 -8.76
CA ILE A 56 -4.91 5.68 -8.04
C ILE A 56 -4.70 4.19 -8.25
N GLU A 57 -3.53 3.81 -8.74
CA GLU A 57 -3.08 2.42 -8.77
C GLU A 57 -2.37 2.08 -7.44
N PRO A 58 -2.86 1.11 -6.65
CA PRO A 58 -2.14 0.67 -5.46
C PRO A 58 -0.82 0.03 -5.85
N THR A 59 0.24 0.34 -5.12
CA THR A 59 1.58 -0.21 -5.34
C THR A 59 1.71 -1.62 -4.76
N VAL A 60 1.16 -1.82 -3.57
CA VAL A 60 1.23 -3.08 -2.82
C VAL A 60 0.11 -3.12 -1.79
N VAL A 61 -0.46 -4.30 -1.58
CA VAL A 61 -1.41 -4.58 -0.50
C VAL A 61 -0.67 -5.16 0.70
N THR A 62 -1.07 -4.72 1.89
CA THR A 62 -0.55 -5.20 3.17
C THR A 62 -1.68 -5.42 4.18
N GLY A 63 -1.35 -5.92 5.38
CA GLY A 63 -2.32 -6.18 6.45
C GLY A 63 -2.80 -7.63 6.51
N PRO A 64 -3.81 -7.94 7.34
CA PRO A 64 -4.25 -9.31 7.62
C PRO A 64 -4.65 -10.13 6.37
N ALA A 65 -5.06 -9.46 5.28
CA ALA A 65 -5.29 -10.10 3.98
C ALA A 65 -4.06 -10.84 3.42
N THR A 66 -2.87 -10.52 3.92
CA THR A 66 -1.56 -11.01 3.46
C THR A 66 -0.81 -11.80 4.53
N ASP A 67 -1.46 -12.22 5.62
CA ASP A 67 -0.79 -12.89 6.76
C ASP A 67 -0.13 -14.22 6.40
N ASN A 68 -0.60 -14.89 5.34
CA ASN A 68 -0.06 -16.16 4.86
C ASN A 68 -0.01 -16.20 3.32
N LEU A 69 0.63 -17.23 2.79
CA LEU A 69 0.82 -17.41 1.34
C LEU A 69 -0.52 -17.48 0.59
N ALA A 70 -1.49 -18.25 1.09
CA ALA A 70 -2.80 -18.38 0.44
C ALA A 70 -3.55 -17.04 0.37
N GLY A 71 -3.52 -16.23 1.43
CA GLY A 71 -4.09 -14.88 1.43
C GLY A 71 -3.41 -13.97 0.41
N THR A 72 -2.07 -13.98 0.41
CA THR A 72 -1.23 -13.22 -0.53
C THR A 72 -1.56 -13.57 -1.99
N GLU A 73 -1.62 -14.87 -2.34
CA GLU A 73 -1.95 -15.33 -3.69
C GLU A 73 -3.36 -14.92 -4.14
N VAL A 74 -4.34 -15.00 -3.23
CA VAL A 74 -5.71 -14.56 -3.55
C VAL A 74 -5.74 -13.05 -3.77
N VAL A 75 -5.05 -12.26 -2.95
CA VAL A 75 -4.97 -10.80 -3.12
C VAL A 75 -4.31 -10.45 -4.46
N GLU A 76 -3.15 -11.02 -4.78
CA GLU A 76 -2.45 -10.74 -6.04
C GLU A 76 -3.30 -11.13 -7.25
N LYS A 77 -3.98 -12.28 -7.20
CA LYS A 77 -4.87 -12.73 -8.26
C LYS A 77 -6.11 -11.86 -8.42
N MET A 78 -6.79 -11.50 -7.33
CA MET A 78 -8.07 -10.82 -7.39
C MET A 78 -7.92 -9.31 -7.56
N ALA A 79 -7.05 -8.69 -6.76
CA ALA A 79 -6.82 -7.25 -6.80
C ALA A 79 -5.89 -6.85 -7.97
N GLN A 80 -5.12 -7.79 -8.53
CA GLN A 80 -4.08 -7.52 -9.53
C GLN A 80 -3.05 -6.51 -9.01
N VAL A 81 -2.72 -6.61 -7.72
CA VAL A 81 -1.74 -5.77 -7.03
C VAL A 81 -0.78 -6.70 -6.27
N PRO A 82 0.54 -6.45 -6.30
CA PRO A 82 1.51 -7.05 -5.39
C PRO A 82 1.01 -7.14 -3.93
N ALA A 83 1.35 -8.20 -3.21
CA ALA A 83 1.05 -8.32 -1.79
C ALA A 83 2.30 -8.62 -0.95
N ALA A 84 2.46 -7.91 0.17
CA ALA A 84 3.51 -8.16 1.15
C ALA A 84 3.07 -7.67 2.53
N ASN A 85 3.10 -8.57 3.52
CA ASN A 85 2.70 -8.24 4.88
C ASN A 85 3.79 -7.42 5.59
N ALA A 86 3.43 -6.27 6.15
CA ALA A 86 4.36 -5.39 6.84
C ALA A 86 4.99 -6.01 8.09
N ARG A 87 4.27 -6.92 8.76
CA ARG A 87 4.73 -7.55 10.02
C ARG A 87 5.59 -8.78 9.75
N ASN A 88 5.20 -9.59 8.77
CA ASN A 88 5.88 -10.86 8.48
C ASN A 88 7.01 -10.71 7.43
N SER A 89 6.86 -9.77 6.49
CA SER A 89 7.78 -9.53 5.37
C SER A 89 8.12 -8.04 5.18
N PRO A 90 8.58 -7.31 6.21
CA PRO A 90 8.81 -5.86 6.14
C PRO A 90 9.81 -5.45 5.05
N ARG A 91 10.86 -6.25 4.83
CA ARG A 91 11.87 -5.99 3.79
C ARG A 91 11.29 -6.09 2.39
N GLU A 92 10.41 -7.06 2.17
CA GLU A 92 9.76 -7.27 0.88
C GLU A 92 8.80 -6.12 0.58
N LEU A 93 7.99 -5.70 1.57
CA LEU A 93 7.13 -4.53 1.44
C LEU A 93 7.95 -3.28 1.10
N GLY A 94 9.02 -3.02 1.85
CA GLY A 94 9.92 -1.89 1.62
C GLY A 94 10.57 -1.93 0.24
N ALA A 95 11.06 -3.09 -0.20
CA ALA A 95 11.65 -3.27 -1.51
C ALA A 95 10.65 -3.00 -2.65
N ARG A 96 9.40 -3.48 -2.52
CA ARG A 96 8.33 -3.23 -3.52
C ARG A 96 8.00 -1.74 -3.61
N VAL A 97 7.89 -1.04 -2.48
CA VAL A 97 7.65 0.41 -2.45
C VAL A 97 8.84 1.18 -3.03
N ALA A 98 10.07 0.86 -2.63
CA ALA A 98 11.26 1.54 -3.11
C ALA A 98 11.47 1.34 -4.62
N ALA A 99 11.25 0.12 -5.13
CA ALA A 99 11.29 -0.16 -6.56
C ALA A 99 10.26 0.68 -7.35
N ALA A 100 9.04 0.82 -6.83
CA ALA A 100 8.01 1.66 -7.44
C ALA A 100 8.37 3.16 -7.45
N LEU A 101 9.19 3.59 -6.48
CA LEU A 101 9.69 4.96 -6.38
C LEU A 101 11.02 5.19 -7.13
N GLY A 102 11.63 4.14 -7.68
CA GLY A 102 12.96 4.22 -8.31
C GLY A 102 14.09 4.54 -7.32
N LEU A 103 13.95 4.07 -6.07
CA LEU A 103 14.93 4.31 -5.01
C LEU A 103 15.81 3.07 -4.80
N ASP A 104 17.11 3.30 -4.67
CA ASP A 104 18.06 2.29 -4.23
C ASP A 104 17.95 2.08 -2.71
N VAL A 105 17.57 0.87 -2.29
CA VAL A 105 17.43 0.51 -0.88
C VAL A 105 18.68 -0.23 -0.41
N VAL A 106 19.36 0.34 0.58
CA VAL A 106 20.45 -0.33 1.29
C VAL A 106 19.86 -1.06 2.52
N PRO A 107 20.16 -2.35 2.74
CA PRO A 107 19.71 -3.06 3.94
C PRO A 107 20.15 -2.33 5.22
N LEU A 108 19.22 -2.15 6.17
CA LEU A 108 19.49 -1.52 7.47
C LEU A 108 20.56 -2.26 8.29
N ASP A 109 20.86 -3.49 7.92
CA ASP A 109 21.82 -4.40 8.57
C ASP A 109 23.26 -3.87 8.49
N GLY A 110 23.50 -2.87 7.62
CA GLY A 110 24.74 -2.11 7.52
C GLY A 110 24.74 -0.74 8.21
N LEU A 111 23.64 -0.35 8.88
CA LEU A 111 23.50 0.87 9.68
C LEU A 111 23.55 0.56 11.19
N ALA A 112 24.46 -0.32 11.58
CA ALA A 112 24.81 -0.43 12.99
C ALA A 112 25.55 0.87 13.40
N GLU A 113 24.89 1.63 14.27
CA GLU A 113 25.41 2.82 14.99
C GLU A 113 25.79 4.03 14.13
N ALA A 114 24.82 4.94 13.95
CA ALA A 114 25.06 6.36 13.76
C ALA A 114 24.17 7.15 14.73
#